data_AF-X0TJP1-F1
#
_entry.id   AF-X0TJP1-F1
#
_cell.length_a   1.000
_cell.length_b   1.000
_cell.length_c   1.000
_cell.angle_alpha   90.00
_cell.angle_beta   90.00
_cell.angle_gamma   90.00
#
_symmetry.space_group_name_H-M   'P 1'
#
loop_
_entity.id
_entity.type
_entity.pdbx_description
1 polymer ?
#
loop_
_entity_poly.entity_id
_entity_poly.type
_entity_poly.pdbx_seq_one_letter_code
_entity_poly.pdbx_strand_id
1 'polypeptide(L)'
;EAAQKIKEKDSLPATTGRVCTQETQCECKCILAHKGDPVSIGRLERFAADHEREFGNIKLPKIAPETGKIVAVVGAGPAGLTVAGDLIKLGHKVVVFEALHQPGGVLMYGIPEFRLPKKIVQAEVSYLTKLGVEIRTDYIVGKLLTVDELLEHGYNAVFIGTGAGLPMFMGIPGENLVGVYSANEYLTRSNLMKAFMFPEYGTSPIYSKKAVIVGGGNVAMDSARTAVRMGAQSTVVYRRSRKEMPGRDEEIHHAEEEGVVFHLLTNPKRILSDENGRV
;
A
#
# COMPACT_ATOMS: atom_id res chain seq x y z
N GLU A 1 10.51 -19.21 -16.25
CA GLU A 1 9.88 -20.33 -15.52
C GLU A 1 9.55 -19.96 -14.07
N ALA A 2 10.53 -19.54 -13.26
CA ALA A 2 10.29 -19.16 -11.85
C ALA A 2 9.16 -18.14 -11.64
N ALA A 3 9.18 -17.01 -12.34
CA ALA A 3 8.13 -15.98 -12.24
C ALA A 3 6.73 -16.52 -12.59
N GLN A 4 6.64 -17.35 -13.65
CA GLN A 4 5.39 -17.99 -14.06
C GLN A 4 4.88 -18.94 -12.98
N LYS A 5 5.78 -19.71 -12.36
CA LYS A 5 5.42 -20.65 -11.29
C LYS A 5 4.88 -19.93 -10.06
N ILE A 6 5.48 -18.80 -9.68
CA ILE A 6 4.99 -17.96 -8.58
C ILE A 6 3.60 -17.40 -8.92
N LYS A 7 3.41 -16.92 -10.16
CA LYS A 7 2.14 -16.38 -10.66
C LYS A 7 0.97 -17.36 -10.70
N GLU A 8 1.21 -18.66 -10.53
CA GLU A 8 0.15 -19.65 -10.32
C GLU A 8 -0.51 -19.52 -8.93
N LYS A 9 0.16 -18.90 -7.96
CA LYS A 9 -0.27 -18.82 -6.55
C LYS A 9 -0.30 -17.41 -5.98
N ASP A 10 0.42 -16.47 -6.59
CA ASP A 10 0.40 -15.06 -6.20
C ASP A 10 0.14 -14.18 -7.42
N SER A 11 -0.85 -13.29 -7.32
CA SER A 11 -1.17 -12.33 -8.38
C SER A 11 -0.28 -11.10 -8.38
N LEU A 12 0.47 -10.84 -7.29
CA LEU A 12 1.27 -9.62 -7.13
C LEU A 12 2.72 -9.90 -6.63
N PRO A 13 3.47 -10.83 -7.26
CA PRO A 13 4.77 -11.28 -6.75
C PRO A 13 5.83 -10.17 -6.71
N ALA A 14 5.75 -9.20 -7.63
CA ALA A 14 6.65 -8.05 -7.59
C ALA A 14 6.37 -7.11 -6.39
N THR A 15 5.18 -7.20 -5.80
CA THR A 15 4.78 -6.44 -4.61
C THR A 15 5.09 -7.22 -3.33
N THR A 16 4.61 -8.46 -3.21
CA THR A 16 4.77 -9.32 -2.01
C THR A 16 6.24 -9.56 -1.68
N GLY A 17 7.09 -9.81 -2.68
CA GLY A 17 8.54 -9.95 -2.50
C GLY A 17 9.23 -8.70 -1.93
N ARG A 18 8.58 -7.52 -1.97
CA ARG A 18 9.08 -6.26 -1.40
C ARG A 18 8.49 -5.93 -0.03
N VAL A 19 7.19 -6.19 0.17
CA VAL A 19 6.45 -5.60 1.29
C VAL A 19 5.93 -6.61 2.31
N CYS A 20 5.97 -7.92 2.01
CA CYS A 20 5.64 -8.92 3.02
C CYS A 20 6.59 -8.84 4.23
N THR A 21 6.08 -9.18 5.41
CA THR A 21 6.86 -9.35 6.63
C THR A 21 7.40 -10.78 6.69
N GLN A 22 8.39 -11.11 5.85
CA GLN A 22 8.89 -12.48 5.69
C GLN A 22 9.38 -13.10 7.00
N GLU A 23 9.90 -12.29 7.92
CA GLU A 23 10.34 -12.64 9.27
C GLU A 23 9.21 -13.16 10.18
N THR A 24 7.95 -12.99 9.78
CA THR A 24 6.77 -13.55 10.44
C THR A 24 6.01 -14.56 9.57
N GLN A 25 6.52 -14.85 8.36
CA GLN A 25 5.83 -15.66 7.36
C GLN A 25 6.74 -16.80 6.84
N CYS A 26 7.18 -16.73 5.57
CA CYS A 26 7.90 -17.81 4.91
C CYS A 26 9.32 -17.99 5.44
N GLU A 27 10.05 -16.91 5.70
CA GLU A 27 11.47 -16.97 6.07
C GLU A 27 11.66 -17.46 7.52
N CYS A 28 10.74 -17.16 8.43
CA CYS A 28 10.81 -17.65 9.81
C CYS A 28 10.55 -19.16 9.95
N LYS A 29 9.94 -19.79 8.94
CA LYS A 29 9.71 -21.23 8.87
C LYS A 29 10.77 -21.97 8.07
N CYS A 30 11.76 -21.26 7.51
CA CYS A 30 12.86 -21.87 6.79
C CYS A 30 13.72 -22.72 7.73
N ILE A 31 14.05 -23.97 7.34
CA ILE A 31 14.91 -24.85 8.16
C ILE A 31 16.29 -24.23 8.44
N LEU A 32 16.78 -23.37 7.53
CA LEU A 32 18.06 -22.66 7.71
C LEU A 32 17.98 -21.56 8.76
N ALA A 33 16.79 -21.00 9.03
CA ALA A 33 16.60 -19.99 10.09
C ALA A 33 16.98 -20.50 11.48
N HIS A 34 16.97 -21.83 11.69
CA HIS A 34 17.40 -22.45 12.95
C HIS A 34 18.93 -22.60 13.08
N LYS A 35 19.67 -22.40 11.99
CA LYS A 35 21.13 -22.61 11.91
C LYS A 35 21.90 -21.34 11.54
N GLY A 36 21.21 -20.27 11.14
CA GLY A 36 21.76 -19.03 10.64
C GLY A 36 20.71 -18.27 9.86
N ASP A 37 21.11 -17.66 8.74
CA ASP A 37 20.20 -16.87 7.93
C ASP A 37 19.23 -17.77 7.13
N PRO A 38 17.93 -17.39 7.05
CA PRO A 38 16.99 -18.07 6.17
C PRO A 38 17.33 -17.85 4.70
N VAL A 39 16.79 -18.70 3.82
CA VAL A 39 16.75 -18.37 2.40
C VAL A 39 16.00 -17.04 2.23
N SER A 40 16.57 -16.09 1.49
CA SER A 40 15.94 -14.79 1.21
C SER A 40 14.78 -14.92 0.20
N ILE A 41 13.72 -15.61 0.59
CA ILE A 41 12.57 -15.98 -0.25
C ILE A 41 11.95 -14.73 -0.88
N GLY A 42 11.70 -13.68 -0.10
CA GLY A 42 11.10 -12.45 -0.63
C GLY A 42 11.97 -11.79 -1.69
N ARG A 43 13.30 -11.79 -1.50
CA ARG A 43 14.26 -11.23 -2.46
C ARG A 43 14.34 -12.05 -3.75
N LEU A 44 14.27 -13.38 -3.65
CA LEU A 44 14.24 -14.29 -4.81
C LEU A 44 12.95 -14.14 -5.61
N GLU A 45 11.80 -14.05 -4.93
CA GLU A 45 10.50 -13.77 -5.54
C GLU A 45 10.52 -12.42 -6.28
N ARG A 46 10.98 -11.37 -5.59
CA ARG A 46 11.17 -10.04 -6.17
C ARG A 46 12.03 -10.10 -7.42
N PHE A 47 13.19 -10.77 -7.34
CA PHE A 47 14.12 -10.88 -8.46
C PHE A 47 13.47 -11.58 -9.67
N ALA A 48 12.79 -12.70 -9.45
CA ALA A 48 12.12 -13.43 -10.52
C ALA A 48 11.05 -12.56 -11.21
N ALA A 49 10.23 -11.86 -10.43
CA ALA A 49 9.18 -10.99 -10.95
C ALA A 49 9.73 -9.75 -11.68
N ASP A 50 10.79 -9.13 -11.16
CA ASP A 50 11.46 -7.99 -11.80
C ASP A 50 12.11 -8.40 -13.12
N HIS A 51 12.83 -9.54 -13.13
CA HIS A 51 13.50 -10.03 -14.32
C HIS A 51 12.51 -10.39 -15.44
N GLU A 52 11.34 -10.96 -15.11
CA GLU A 52 10.29 -11.20 -16.11
C GLU A 52 9.72 -9.90 -16.66
N ARG A 53 9.51 -8.87 -15.83
CA ARG A 53 9.02 -7.57 -16.30
C ARG A 53 10.02 -6.88 -17.23
N GLU A 54 11.31 -6.96 -16.94
CA GLU A 54 12.35 -6.20 -17.63
C GLU A 54 12.87 -6.89 -18.91
N PHE A 55 13.00 -8.21 -18.87
CA PHE A 55 13.62 -8.98 -19.96
C PHE A 55 12.69 -10.06 -20.53
N GLY A 56 11.58 -10.35 -19.85
CA GLY A 56 10.64 -11.35 -20.29
C GLY A 56 9.62 -10.80 -21.28
N ASN A 57 9.35 -11.56 -22.33
CA ASN A 57 8.10 -11.40 -23.07
C ASN A 57 6.96 -11.90 -22.15
N ILE A 58 6.33 -11.01 -21.39
CA ILE A 58 5.21 -11.32 -20.49
C ILE A 58 4.15 -12.07 -21.30
N LYS A 59 4.01 -13.38 -21.03
CA LYS A 59 3.02 -14.22 -21.69
C LYS A 59 1.68 -14.06 -20.99
N LEU A 60 0.67 -13.65 -21.73
CA LEU A 60 -0.69 -13.67 -21.21
C LEU A 60 -1.13 -15.14 -20.99
N PRO A 61 -1.73 -15.48 -19.84
CA PRO A 61 -2.30 -16.80 -19.60
C PRO A 61 -3.43 -17.09 -20.58
N LYS A 62 -3.74 -18.38 -20.75
CA LYS A 62 -4.95 -18.79 -21.45
C LYS A 62 -6.16 -18.38 -20.61
N ILE A 63 -7.10 -17.68 -21.25
CA ILE A 63 -8.39 -17.34 -20.67
C ILE A 63 -9.38 -18.45 -21.02
N ALA A 64 -10.20 -18.88 -20.06
CA ALA A 64 -11.27 -19.85 -20.29
C ALA A 64 -12.35 -19.26 -21.22
N PRO A 65 -13.17 -20.10 -21.88
CA PRO A 65 -14.27 -19.62 -22.71
C PRO A 65 -15.20 -18.66 -21.96
N GLU A 66 -15.77 -17.70 -22.69
CA GLU A 66 -16.68 -16.71 -22.10
C GLU A 66 -17.86 -17.39 -21.40
N THR A 67 -18.12 -16.98 -20.17
CA THR A 67 -19.21 -17.50 -19.34
C THR A 67 -20.52 -16.74 -19.50
N GLY A 68 -20.48 -15.58 -20.18
CA GLY A 68 -21.60 -14.64 -20.26
C GLY A 68 -21.89 -13.88 -18.95
N LYS A 69 -21.13 -14.11 -17.87
CA LYS A 69 -21.32 -13.46 -16.57
C LYS A 69 -20.44 -12.22 -16.42
N ILE A 70 -20.99 -11.19 -15.79
CA ILE A 70 -20.32 -9.92 -15.49
C ILE A 70 -20.19 -9.74 -13.98
N VAL A 71 -19.00 -9.40 -13.49
CA VAL A 71 -18.72 -9.19 -12.06
C VAL A 71 -18.21 -7.78 -11.81
N ALA A 72 -18.80 -7.10 -10.82
CA ALA A 72 -18.33 -5.82 -10.31
C ALA A 72 -17.35 -6.06 -9.15
N VAL A 73 -16.22 -5.36 -9.16
CA VAL A 73 -15.22 -5.38 -8.09
C VAL A 73 -15.12 -3.98 -7.52
N VAL A 74 -15.52 -3.78 -6.26
CA VAL A 74 -15.51 -2.46 -5.60
C VAL A 74 -14.21 -2.30 -4.82
N GLY A 75 -13.34 -1.41 -5.30
CA GLY A 75 -12.00 -1.12 -4.77
C GLY A 75 -10.90 -1.78 -5.62
N ALA A 76 -9.93 -0.99 -6.07
CA ALA A 76 -8.78 -1.44 -6.86
C ALA A 76 -7.52 -1.63 -6.00
N GLY A 77 -7.68 -2.04 -4.74
CA GLY A 77 -6.57 -2.48 -3.89
C GLY A 77 -6.10 -3.91 -4.22
N PRO A 78 -5.10 -4.44 -3.50
CA PRO A 78 -4.54 -5.77 -3.75
C PRO A 78 -5.59 -6.89 -3.87
N ALA A 79 -6.60 -6.86 -2.98
CA ALA A 79 -7.69 -7.84 -2.99
C ALA A 79 -8.53 -7.75 -4.27
N GLY A 80 -8.97 -6.53 -4.65
CA GLY A 80 -9.77 -6.32 -5.86
C GLY A 80 -9.00 -6.66 -7.13
N LEU A 81 -7.73 -6.27 -7.23
CA LEU A 81 -6.87 -6.60 -8.36
C LEU A 81 -6.66 -8.13 -8.50
N THR A 82 -6.49 -8.83 -7.39
CA THR A 82 -6.36 -10.30 -7.37
C THR A 82 -7.64 -10.98 -7.82
N VAL A 83 -8.79 -10.58 -7.24
CA VAL A 83 -10.10 -11.12 -7.62
C VAL A 83 -10.39 -10.87 -9.10
N ALA A 84 -10.09 -9.66 -9.60
CA ALA A 84 -10.27 -9.35 -11.00
C ALA A 84 -9.39 -10.21 -11.91
N GLY A 85 -8.12 -10.40 -11.53
CA GLY A 85 -7.17 -11.24 -12.24
C GLY A 85 -7.56 -12.71 -12.30
N ASP A 86 -8.20 -13.25 -11.27
CA ASP A 86 -8.65 -14.64 -11.27
C ASP A 86 -9.97 -14.81 -12.03
N LEU A 87 -10.94 -13.91 -11.84
CA LEU A 87 -12.23 -13.98 -12.53
C LEU A 87 -12.11 -13.80 -14.04
N ILE A 88 -11.21 -12.92 -14.52
CA ILE A 88 -11.00 -12.75 -15.96
C ILE A 88 -10.42 -14.02 -16.60
N LYS A 89 -9.51 -14.73 -15.91
CA LYS A 89 -8.95 -16.01 -16.38
C LYS A 89 -10.03 -17.11 -16.46
N LEU A 90 -11.05 -17.03 -15.62
CA LEU A 90 -12.21 -17.95 -15.62
C LEU A 90 -13.25 -17.62 -16.70
N GLY A 91 -13.01 -16.61 -17.55
CA GLY A 91 -13.91 -16.25 -18.66
C GLY A 91 -15.08 -15.37 -18.24
N HIS A 92 -15.00 -14.69 -17.08
CA HIS A 92 -15.97 -13.68 -16.67
C HIS A 92 -15.57 -12.30 -17.20
N LYS A 93 -16.55 -11.46 -17.54
CA LYS A 93 -16.29 -10.03 -17.74
C LYS A 93 -16.15 -9.37 -16.37
N VAL A 94 -15.11 -8.57 -16.17
CA VAL A 94 -14.82 -7.93 -14.89
C VAL A 94 -14.72 -6.42 -15.05
N VAL A 95 -15.44 -5.68 -14.20
CA VAL A 95 -15.34 -4.23 -14.08
C VAL A 95 -14.95 -3.88 -12.65
N VAL A 96 -13.80 -3.22 -12.49
CA VAL A 96 -13.30 -2.72 -11.21
C VAL A 96 -13.68 -1.25 -11.05
N PHE A 97 -14.27 -0.89 -9.92
CA PHE A 97 -14.63 0.47 -9.55
C PHE A 97 -13.68 0.98 -8.46
N GLU A 98 -13.01 2.08 -8.71
CA GLU A 98 -12.07 2.71 -7.78
C GLU A 98 -12.49 4.15 -7.48
N ALA A 99 -12.51 4.50 -6.20
CA ALA A 99 -12.91 5.83 -5.75
C ALA A 99 -11.87 6.91 -6.09
N LEU A 100 -10.59 6.56 -6.09
CA LEU A 100 -9.49 7.46 -6.41
C LEU A 100 -9.24 7.53 -7.92
N HIS A 101 -8.49 8.55 -8.33
CA HIS A 101 -8.06 8.76 -9.72
C HIS A 101 -6.97 7.77 -10.19
N GLN A 102 -6.47 6.89 -9.31
CA GLN A 102 -5.51 5.84 -9.65
C GLN A 102 -5.81 4.52 -8.91
N PRO A 103 -5.78 3.37 -9.61
CA PRO A 103 -5.93 2.06 -9.00
C PRO A 103 -4.65 1.60 -8.29
N GLY A 104 -4.78 0.69 -7.34
CA GLY A 104 -3.70 0.08 -6.56
C GLY A 104 -3.89 0.22 -5.04
N GLY A 105 -4.82 1.06 -4.60
CA GLY A 105 -5.14 1.26 -3.18
C GLY A 105 -3.91 1.65 -2.36
N VAL A 106 -3.70 0.99 -1.22
CA VAL A 106 -2.58 1.28 -0.31
C VAL A 106 -1.19 1.15 -0.98
N LEU A 107 -1.08 0.36 -2.05
CA LEU A 107 0.15 0.24 -2.82
C LEU A 107 0.52 1.56 -3.53
N MET A 108 -0.48 2.38 -3.86
CA MET A 108 -0.29 3.69 -4.50
C MET A 108 -0.23 4.83 -3.49
N TYR A 109 -1.22 4.95 -2.61
CA TYR A 109 -1.29 6.10 -1.70
C TYR A 109 -0.52 5.90 -0.38
N GLY A 110 -0.32 4.67 0.07
CA GLY A 110 0.21 4.37 1.41
C GLY A 110 1.70 4.06 1.42
N ILE A 111 2.11 2.98 0.72
CA ILE A 111 3.48 2.46 0.78
C ILE A 111 4.40 3.37 -0.05
N PRO A 112 5.45 4.00 0.51
CA PRO A 112 6.29 4.93 -0.25
C PRO A 112 7.14 4.30 -1.36
N GLU A 113 7.56 5.12 -2.32
CA GLU A 113 8.34 4.69 -3.50
C GLU A 113 9.69 4.07 -3.16
N PHE A 114 10.31 4.48 -2.04
CA PHE A 114 11.56 3.89 -1.56
C PHE A 114 11.41 2.43 -1.07
N ARG A 115 10.18 1.95 -0.85
CA ARG A 115 9.88 0.54 -0.54
C ARG A 115 9.23 -0.18 -1.71
N LEU A 116 8.22 0.45 -2.32
CA LEU A 116 7.45 -0.11 -3.42
C LEU A 116 7.37 0.92 -4.56
N PRO A 117 8.22 0.78 -5.60
CA PRO A 117 8.20 1.72 -6.72
C PRO A 117 6.86 1.68 -7.45
N LYS A 118 6.29 2.85 -7.77
CA LYS A 118 4.92 2.95 -8.30
C LYS A 118 4.77 2.31 -9.67
N LYS A 119 5.85 2.33 -10.46
CA LYS A 119 5.95 1.62 -11.75
C LYS A 119 5.64 0.11 -11.64
N ILE A 120 5.92 -0.50 -10.49
CA ILE A 120 5.66 -1.93 -10.26
C ILE A 120 4.16 -2.16 -10.20
N VAL A 121 3.45 -1.37 -9.38
CA VAL A 121 2.00 -1.45 -9.21
C VAL A 121 1.29 -1.12 -10.53
N GLN A 122 1.74 -0.10 -11.24
CA GLN A 122 1.20 0.27 -12.56
C GLN A 122 1.37 -0.84 -13.59
N ALA A 123 2.49 -1.58 -13.56
CA ALA A 123 2.70 -2.73 -14.44
C ALA A 123 1.70 -3.86 -14.15
N GLU A 124 1.41 -4.15 -12.87
CA GLU A 124 0.41 -5.16 -12.49
C GLU A 124 -1.01 -4.75 -12.91
N VAL A 125 -1.37 -3.47 -12.71
CA VAL A 125 -2.65 -2.93 -13.19
C VAL A 125 -2.74 -3.00 -14.72
N SER A 126 -1.68 -2.61 -15.44
CA SER A 126 -1.63 -2.67 -16.90
C SER A 126 -1.72 -4.11 -17.42
N TYR A 127 -1.17 -5.08 -16.68
CA TYR A 127 -1.30 -6.48 -17.02
C TYR A 127 -2.76 -6.95 -16.95
N LEU A 128 -3.52 -6.52 -15.93
CA LEU A 128 -4.95 -6.83 -15.82
C LEU A 128 -5.78 -6.18 -16.94
N THR A 129 -5.50 -4.93 -17.31
CA THR A 129 -6.21 -4.29 -18.43
C THR A 129 -5.90 -4.97 -19.77
N LYS A 130 -4.67 -5.46 -19.97
CA LYS A 130 -4.32 -6.30 -21.14
C LYS A 130 -5.05 -7.65 -21.16
N LEU A 131 -5.48 -8.17 -20.01
CA LEU A 131 -6.32 -9.37 -19.93
C LEU A 131 -7.81 -9.09 -20.21
N GLY A 132 -8.20 -7.82 -20.36
CA GLY A 132 -9.58 -7.43 -20.62
C GLY A 132 -10.37 -6.99 -19.37
N VAL A 133 -9.70 -6.80 -18.23
CA VAL A 133 -10.34 -6.18 -17.06
C VAL A 133 -10.57 -4.70 -17.33
N GLU A 134 -11.81 -4.24 -17.16
CA GLU A 134 -12.16 -2.82 -17.22
C GLU A 134 -11.95 -2.18 -15.83
N ILE A 135 -11.30 -1.02 -15.77
CA ILE A 135 -11.09 -0.29 -14.51
C ILE A 135 -11.66 1.11 -14.66
N ARG A 136 -12.60 1.47 -13.78
CA ARG A 136 -13.26 2.78 -13.70
C ARG A 136 -12.79 3.49 -12.43
N THR A 137 -11.94 4.49 -12.60
CA THR A 137 -11.49 5.39 -11.53
C THR A 137 -12.52 6.49 -11.27
N ASP A 138 -12.28 7.27 -10.20
CA ASP A 138 -13.13 8.39 -9.80
C ASP A 138 -14.61 7.98 -9.58
N TYR A 139 -14.80 6.71 -9.21
CA TYR A 139 -16.09 6.07 -9.12
C TYR A 139 -16.39 5.58 -7.69
N ILE A 140 -17.13 6.40 -6.95
CA ILE A 140 -17.46 6.11 -5.55
C ILE A 140 -18.75 5.29 -5.47
N VAL A 141 -18.61 3.96 -5.36
CA VAL A 141 -19.73 3.07 -5.05
C VAL A 141 -20.26 3.38 -3.65
N GLY A 142 -21.59 3.47 -3.52
CA GLY A 142 -22.31 4.03 -2.36
C GLY A 142 -22.62 5.52 -2.47
N LYS A 143 -22.11 6.22 -3.50
CA LYS A 143 -22.47 7.60 -3.85
C LYS A 143 -22.99 7.75 -5.27
N LEU A 144 -22.30 7.14 -6.24
CA LEU A 144 -22.70 7.16 -7.65
C LEU A 144 -23.69 6.04 -7.98
N LEU A 145 -23.39 4.83 -7.53
CA LEU A 145 -24.30 3.68 -7.52
C LEU A 145 -24.08 2.88 -6.24
N THR A 146 -25.14 2.35 -5.68
CA THR A 146 -25.15 1.39 -4.58
C THR A 146 -24.86 -0.02 -5.10
N VAL A 147 -24.62 -0.95 -4.18
CA VAL A 147 -24.43 -2.37 -4.52
C VAL A 147 -25.69 -2.96 -5.15
N ASP A 148 -26.87 -2.57 -4.66
CA ASP A 148 -28.15 -3.04 -5.18
C ASP A 148 -28.37 -2.54 -6.61
N GLU A 149 -28.10 -1.27 -6.88
CA GLU A 149 -28.19 -0.70 -8.23
C GLU A 149 -27.18 -1.35 -9.21
N LEU A 150 -25.98 -1.75 -8.73
CA LEU A 150 -25.06 -2.53 -9.56
C LEU A 150 -25.68 -3.89 -9.94
N LEU A 151 -26.32 -4.60 -9.00
CA LEU A 151 -26.98 -5.87 -9.32
C LEU A 151 -28.15 -5.67 -10.30
N GLU A 152 -28.94 -4.61 -10.11
CA GLU A 152 -30.04 -4.24 -11.01
C GLU A 152 -29.55 -3.86 -12.42
N HIS A 153 -28.36 -3.25 -12.53
CA HIS A 153 -27.71 -2.91 -13.80
C HIS A 153 -27.07 -4.10 -14.52
N GLY A 154 -27.35 -5.33 -14.10
CA GLY A 154 -26.99 -6.55 -14.82
C GLY A 154 -25.64 -7.15 -14.42
N TYR A 155 -25.03 -6.71 -13.32
CA TYR A 155 -23.89 -7.41 -12.73
C TYR A 155 -24.39 -8.66 -11.99
N ASN A 156 -23.81 -9.82 -12.29
CA ASN A 156 -24.22 -11.09 -11.68
C ASN A 156 -23.68 -11.29 -10.26
N ALA A 157 -22.60 -10.59 -9.91
CA ALA A 157 -22.00 -10.61 -8.59
C ALA A 157 -21.24 -9.31 -8.32
N VAL A 158 -21.12 -8.96 -7.03
CA VAL A 158 -20.33 -7.83 -6.56
C VAL A 158 -19.34 -8.32 -5.49
N PHE A 159 -18.06 -8.06 -5.70
CA PHE A 159 -17.02 -8.23 -4.69
C PHE A 159 -16.70 -6.88 -4.03
N ILE A 160 -16.64 -6.84 -2.70
CA ILE A 160 -16.34 -5.63 -1.94
C ILE A 160 -14.94 -5.74 -1.33
N GLY A 161 -14.00 -4.99 -1.90
CA GLY A 161 -12.60 -4.90 -1.50
C GLY A 161 -12.16 -3.49 -1.15
N THR A 162 -13.01 -2.73 -0.45
CA THR A 162 -12.79 -1.31 -0.10
C THR A 162 -11.70 -1.08 0.94
N GLY A 163 -11.26 -2.13 1.64
CA GLY A 163 -10.19 -2.06 2.63
C GLY A 163 -10.58 -1.28 3.90
N ALA A 164 -9.57 -0.83 4.63
CA ALA A 164 -9.70 -0.10 5.90
C ALA A 164 -9.04 1.29 5.79
N GLY A 165 -9.56 2.16 4.92
CA GLY A 165 -8.95 3.45 4.57
C GLY A 165 -9.20 4.60 5.55
N LEU A 166 -10.06 4.42 6.56
CA LEU A 166 -10.35 5.47 7.53
C LEU A 166 -9.26 5.53 8.63
N PRO A 167 -8.72 6.73 8.94
CA PRO A 167 -7.74 6.86 10.01
C PRO A 167 -8.40 6.68 11.38
N MET A 168 -7.62 6.20 12.35
CA MET A 168 -7.99 6.22 13.77
C MET A 168 -7.29 7.40 14.46
N PHE A 169 -8.08 8.26 15.09
CA PHE A 169 -7.59 9.35 15.93
C PHE A 169 -7.46 8.88 17.38
N MET A 170 -6.51 9.45 18.14
CA MET A 170 -6.23 9.05 19.53
C MET A 170 -7.21 9.65 20.53
N GLY A 171 -7.96 10.70 20.13
CA GLY A 171 -8.95 11.36 20.96
C GLY A 171 -8.32 12.24 22.04
N ILE A 172 -7.13 12.80 21.78
CA ILE A 172 -6.45 13.69 22.74
C ILE A 172 -6.66 15.17 22.41
N PRO A 173 -6.57 16.08 23.40
CA PRO A 173 -6.62 17.52 23.13
C PRO A 173 -5.54 17.95 22.15
N GLY A 174 -5.92 18.77 21.17
CA GLY A 174 -5.02 19.35 20.16
C GLY A 174 -4.87 18.54 18.86
N GLU A 175 -5.62 17.46 18.66
CA GLU A 175 -5.57 16.67 17.40
C GLU A 175 -5.99 17.41 16.13
N ASN A 176 -6.70 18.53 16.27
CA ASN A 176 -7.15 19.36 15.15
C ASN A 176 -6.27 20.60 14.91
N LEU A 177 -5.10 20.68 15.56
CA LEU A 177 -4.17 21.80 15.40
C LEU A 177 -3.54 21.81 14.01
N VAL A 178 -3.15 23.00 13.53
CA VAL A 178 -2.44 23.14 12.26
C VAL A 178 -1.08 22.44 12.36
N GLY A 179 -0.79 21.55 11.42
CA GLY A 179 0.43 20.74 11.42
C GLY A 179 0.24 19.32 11.98
N VAL A 180 -0.96 18.98 12.47
CA VAL A 180 -1.34 17.61 12.82
C VAL A 180 -2.01 16.96 11.62
N TYR A 181 -1.50 15.78 11.22
CA TYR A 181 -2.01 15.04 10.07
C TYR A 181 -2.24 13.59 10.46
N SER A 182 -3.29 12.99 9.91
CA SER A 182 -3.37 11.53 9.89
C SER A 182 -2.27 10.97 8.98
N ALA A 183 -1.75 9.79 9.30
CA ALA A 183 -0.75 9.15 8.44
C ALA A 183 -1.28 8.89 7.02
N ASN A 184 -2.58 8.60 6.90
CA ASN A 184 -3.24 8.44 5.61
C ASN A 184 -3.15 9.74 4.79
N GLU A 185 -3.55 10.88 5.36
CA GLU A 185 -3.43 12.18 4.66
C GLU A 185 -1.98 12.50 4.28
N TYR A 186 -1.05 12.34 5.24
CA TYR A 186 0.35 12.66 5.05
C TYR A 186 0.98 11.83 3.91
N LEU A 187 0.77 10.52 3.93
CA LEU A 187 1.29 9.60 2.93
C LEU A 187 0.56 9.74 1.59
N THR A 188 -0.76 9.97 1.56
CA THR A 188 -1.49 10.23 0.30
C THR A 188 -0.96 11.49 -0.39
N ARG A 189 -0.74 12.58 0.35
CA ARG A 189 -0.15 13.82 -0.20
C ARG A 189 1.23 13.55 -0.79
N SER A 190 2.08 12.82 -0.07
CA SER A 190 3.43 12.52 -0.56
C SER A 190 3.41 11.56 -1.75
N ASN A 191 2.74 10.42 -1.62
CA ASN A 191 2.85 9.30 -2.56
C ASN A 191 1.93 9.43 -3.78
N LEU A 192 0.63 9.67 -3.56
CA LEU A 192 -0.35 9.71 -4.64
C LEU A 192 -0.31 11.07 -5.34
N MET A 193 -0.26 12.15 -4.55
CA MET A 193 -0.28 13.51 -5.09
C MET A 193 1.11 14.05 -5.43
N LYS A 194 2.19 13.29 -5.13
CA LYS A 194 3.58 13.64 -5.43
C LYS A 194 3.98 15.01 -4.90
N ALA A 195 3.54 15.35 -3.69
CA ALA A 195 3.76 16.68 -3.12
C ALA A 195 5.26 17.04 -2.96
N PHE A 196 6.16 16.04 -2.90
CA PHE A 196 7.61 16.25 -2.88
C PHE A 196 8.17 16.83 -4.18
N MET A 197 7.41 16.82 -5.28
CA MET A 197 7.78 17.41 -6.58
C MET A 197 7.14 18.79 -6.80
N PHE A 198 6.55 19.41 -5.78
CA PHE A 198 6.00 20.75 -5.92
C PHE A 198 7.06 21.77 -6.37
N PRO A 199 6.77 22.68 -7.32
CA PRO A 199 5.46 22.99 -7.90
C PRO A 199 5.11 22.23 -9.19
N GLU A 200 5.90 21.24 -9.64
CA GLU A 200 5.56 20.42 -10.83
C GLU A 200 4.21 19.71 -10.65
N TYR A 201 3.92 19.28 -9.41
CA TYR A 201 2.62 18.78 -9.00
C TYR A 201 1.92 19.81 -8.10
N GLY A 202 0.60 19.95 -8.26
CA GLY A 202 -0.18 21.02 -7.62
C GLY A 202 -0.45 20.86 -6.12
N THR A 203 -0.08 19.73 -5.50
CA THR A 203 -0.26 19.53 -4.05
C THR A 203 0.95 20.03 -3.30
N SER A 204 0.76 21.00 -2.40
CA SER A 204 1.83 21.52 -1.57
C SER A 204 2.36 20.47 -0.58
N PRO A 205 3.68 20.34 -0.42
CA PRO A 205 4.29 19.47 0.58
C PRO A 205 4.08 20.01 2.00
N ILE A 206 4.22 19.11 2.95
CA ILE A 206 4.23 19.44 4.38
C ILE A 206 5.70 19.59 4.79
N TYR A 207 6.15 20.84 4.93
CA TYR A 207 7.47 21.15 5.45
C TYR A 207 7.43 21.32 6.97
N SER A 208 8.37 20.68 7.65
CA SER A 208 8.58 20.83 9.09
C SER A 208 10.06 20.70 9.41
N LYS A 209 10.53 21.40 10.45
CA LYS A 209 11.89 21.18 10.98
C LYS A 209 11.96 19.91 11.84
N LYS A 210 10.87 19.60 12.54
CA LYS A 210 10.72 18.44 13.42
C LYS A 210 9.36 17.78 13.15
N ALA A 211 9.35 16.46 13.06
CA ALA A 211 8.15 15.66 12.87
C ALA A 211 8.05 14.61 13.99
N VAL A 212 6.89 14.55 14.65
CA VAL A 212 6.59 13.54 15.66
C VAL A 212 5.56 12.57 15.08
N ILE A 213 5.93 11.29 14.99
CA ILE A 213 5.10 10.23 14.43
C ILE A 213 4.65 9.34 15.59
N VAL A 214 3.33 9.22 15.79
CA VAL A 214 2.79 8.39 16.86
C VAL A 214 2.36 7.04 16.32
N GLY A 215 3.05 5.97 16.73
CA GLY A 215 2.81 4.60 16.28
C GLY A 215 4.07 3.77 16.15
N GLY A 216 3.94 2.47 15.89
CA GLY A 216 5.09 1.56 15.76
C GLY A 216 4.99 0.57 14.59
N GLY A 217 3.98 0.70 13.74
CA GLY A 217 3.79 -0.16 12.57
C GLY A 217 4.46 0.35 11.30
N ASN A 218 4.27 -0.38 10.20
CA ASN A 218 4.78 0.00 8.88
C ASN A 218 4.38 1.43 8.47
N VAL A 219 3.13 1.81 8.72
CA VAL A 219 2.62 3.17 8.44
C VAL A 219 3.41 4.25 9.22
N ALA A 220 3.82 3.96 10.46
CA ALA A 220 4.63 4.88 11.25
C ALA A 220 6.05 4.99 10.69
N MET A 221 6.67 3.87 10.30
CA MET A 221 8.01 3.88 9.69
C MET A 221 7.99 4.62 8.34
N ASP A 222 6.99 4.36 7.51
CA ASP A 222 6.80 5.02 6.22
C ASP A 222 6.62 6.53 6.40
N SER A 223 5.83 6.95 7.39
CA SER A 223 5.63 8.38 7.71
C SER A 223 6.93 9.01 8.23
N ALA A 224 7.65 8.31 9.12
CA ALA A 224 8.88 8.81 9.73
C ALA A 224 9.99 9.00 8.70
N ARG A 225 10.18 8.02 7.81
CA ARG A 225 11.18 8.04 6.74
C ARG A 225 10.84 9.00 5.61
N THR A 226 9.54 9.17 5.33
CA THR A 226 9.07 10.24 4.45
C THR A 226 9.41 11.61 5.04
N ALA A 227 9.17 11.82 6.34
CA ALA A 227 9.51 13.09 7.00
C ALA A 227 11.01 13.43 6.93
N VAL A 228 11.90 12.44 7.12
CA VAL A 228 13.35 12.61 6.94
C VAL A 228 13.68 13.07 5.52
N ARG A 229 13.12 12.41 4.50
CA ARG A 229 13.33 12.78 3.08
C ARG A 229 12.78 14.16 2.72
N MET A 230 11.76 14.62 3.45
CA MET A 230 11.22 15.98 3.34
C MET A 230 12.04 17.02 4.13
N GLY A 231 13.16 16.62 4.74
CA GLY A 231 14.09 17.50 5.45
C GLY A 231 13.81 17.70 6.94
N ALA A 232 12.91 16.91 7.54
CA ALA A 232 12.57 17.03 8.96
C ALA A 232 13.43 16.13 9.86
N GLN A 233 13.72 16.58 11.08
CA GLN A 233 14.17 15.70 12.15
C GLN A 233 12.97 14.86 12.63
N SER A 234 13.04 13.55 12.44
CA SER A 234 11.92 12.64 12.64
C SER A 234 12.04 11.90 13.98
N THR A 235 10.96 11.88 14.76
CA THR A 235 10.88 11.16 16.03
C THR A 235 9.64 10.27 16.06
N VAL A 236 9.84 8.98 16.27
CA VAL A 236 8.77 8.00 16.49
C VAL A 236 8.47 7.90 17.98
N VAL A 237 7.20 8.09 18.34
CA VAL A 237 6.68 7.88 19.69
C VAL A 237 5.85 6.61 19.69
N TYR A 238 6.26 5.62 20.49
CA TYR A 238 5.56 4.34 20.59
C TYR A 238 5.29 3.94 22.04
N ARG A 239 4.05 3.53 22.30
CA ARG A 239 3.54 3.23 23.66
C ARG A 239 4.10 1.94 24.28
N ARG A 240 4.86 1.12 23.54
CA ARG A 240 5.45 -0.15 24.02
C ARG A 240 6.96 -0.17 23.75
N SER A 241 7.61 -1.30 24.04
CA SER A 241 9.04 -1.47 23.76
C SER A 241 9.29 -1.80 22.29
N ARG A 242 10.57 -1.86 21.91
CA ARG A 242 11.01 -2.23 20.55
C ARG A 242 10.51 -3.62 20.16
N LYS A 243 10.47 -4.56 21.12
CA LYS A 243 10.06 -5.95 20.88
C LYS A 243 8.59 -6.06 20.46
N GLU A 244 7.73 -5.13 20.89
CA GLU A 244 6.31 -5.13 20.54
C GLU A 244 6.01 -4.24 19.33
N MET A 245 7.01 -3.72 18.61
CA MET A 245 6.75 -2.94 17.40
C MET A 245 6.22 -3.86 16.28
N PRO A 246 5.05 -3.55 15.69
CA PRO A 246 4.49 -4.36 14.61
C PRO A 246 5.03 -4.02 13.22
N GLY A 247 5.94 -3.04 13.10
CA GLY A 247 6.62 -2.72 11.85
C GLY A 247 7.55 -3.85 11.41
N ARG A 248 7.79 -3.95 10.11
CA ARG A 248 8.75 -4.90 9.54
C ARG A 248 10.16 -4.56 10.03
N ASP A 249 10.91 -5.56 10.50
CA ASP A 249 12.20 -5.32 11.15
C ASP A 249 13.19 -4.57 10.25
N GLU A 250 13.23 -4.93 8.96
CA GLU A 250 14.05 -4.24 7.94
C GLU A 250 13.69 -2.75 7.82
N GLU A 251 12.42 -2.37 8.00
CA GLU A 251 11.99 -0.97 7.88
C GLU A 251 12.28 -0.16 9.13
N ILE A 252 12.22 -0.79 10.30
CA ILE A 252 12.60 -0.13 11.55
C ILE A 252 14.12 0.07 11.56
N HIS A 253 14.89 -0.92 11.09
CA HIS A 253 16.34 -0.80 10.92
C HIS A 253 16.72 0.32 9.95
N HIS A 254 16.11 0.37 8.75
CA HIS A 254 16.36 1.45 7.79
C HIS A 254 15.96 2.83 8.34
N ALA A 255 14.91 2.91 9.17
CA ALA A 255 14.54 4.18 9.82
C ALA A 255 15.64 4.66 10.79
N GLU A 256 16.26 3.75 11.54
CA GLU A 256 17.40 4.07 12.42
C GLU A 256 18.62 4.55 11.63
N GLU A 257 18.96 3.88 10.52
CA GLU A 257 20.06 4.28 9.63
C GLU A 257 19.84 5.66 9.01
N GLU A 258 18.57 6.02 8.74
CA GLU A 258 18.18 7.34 8.24
C GLU A 258 18.12 8.43 9.34
N GLY A 259 18.42 8.08 10.60
CA GLY A 259 18.48 9.01 11.72
C GLY A 259 17.14 9.28 12.43
N VAL A 260 16.14 8.41 12.26
CA VAL A 260 14.88 8.51 13.01
C VAL A 260 15.14 8.21 14.49
N VAL A 261 14.67 9.09 15.37
CA VAL A 261 14.80 8.94 16.83
C VAL A 261 13.58 8.16 17.38
N PHE A 262 13.80 7.23 18.30
CA PHE A 262 12.72 6.41 18.89
C PHE A 262 12.49 6.72 20.37
N HIS A 263 11.28 7.20 20.70
CA HIS A 263 10.77 7.38 22.05
C HIS A 263 9.78 6.25 22.37
N LEU A 264 10.32 5.17 22.93
CA LEU A 264 9.57 3.98 23.32
C LEU A 264 8.93 4.16 24.70
N LEU A 265 8.00 3.27 25.06
CA LEU A 265 7.24 3.33 26.32
C LEU A 265 6.60 4.70 26.60
N THR A 266 6.25 5.41 25.51
CA THR A 266 5.77 6.80 25.57
C THR A 266 4.44 6.91 24.86
N ASN A 267 3.47 7.58 25.49
CA ASN A 267 2.14 7.79 24.92
C ASN A 267 1.74 9.28 25.06
N PRO A 268 1.38 9.98 23.96
CA PRO A 268 0.96 11.38 24.03
C PRO A 268 -0.30 11.58 24.86
N LYS A 269 -0.37 12.71 25.59
CA LYS A 269 -1.55 13.11 26.38
C LYS A 269 -2.30 14.32 25.82
N ARG A 270 -1.59 15.22 25.16
CA ARG A 270 -2.12 16.42 24.48
C ARG A 270 -1.09 16.95 23.50
N ILE A 271 -1.55 17.70 22.50
CA ILE A 271 -0.75 18.44 21.53
C ILE A 271 -0.89 19.92 21.87
N LEU A 272 0.22 20.66 21.88
CA LEU A 272 0.27 22.08 22.21
C LEU A 272 0.50 22.90 20.95
N SER A 273 -0.08 24.09 20.89
CA SER A 273 0.14 25.03 19.80
C SER A 273 0.93 26.25 20.25
N ASP A 274 1.49 26.95 19.28
CA ASP A 274 1.86 28.36 19.41
C ASP A 274 0.61 29.27 19.46
N GLU A 275 0.86 30.59 19.47
CA GLU A 275 -0.16 31.64 19.46
C GLU A 275 -1.02 31.65 18.18
N ASN A 276 -0.57 31.01 17.10
CA ASN A 276 -1.25 30.94 15.82
C ASN A 276 -2.01 29.60 15.62
N GLY A 277 -2.06 28.75 16.66
CA GLY A 277 -2.73 27.45 16.57
C GLY A 277 -1.95 26.39 15.80
N ARG A 278 -0.63 26.56 15.65
CA ARG A 278 0.26 25.64 14.94
C ARG A 278 1.15 24.85 15.91
N VAL A 279 1.42 23.59 15.57
CA VAL A 279 2.42 22.73 16.22
C VAL A 279 3.85 23.11 15.86
#